data_AF-K9YXN1-F1
#
_entry.id   AF-K9YXN1-F1
#
_cell.length_a   1.000
_cell.length_b   1.000
_cell.length_c   1.000
_cell.angle_alpha   90.00
_cell.angle_beta   90.00
_cell.angle_gamma   90.00
#
_symmetry.space_group_name_H-M   'P 1'
#
loop_
_entity.id
_entity.type
_entity.pdbx_description
1 polymer ?
#
loop_
_entity_poly.entity_id
_entity_poly.type
_entity_poly.pdbx_seq_one_letter_code
_entity_poly.pdbx_strand_id
1 'polypeptide(L)'
;MIRELKGALSLTVTLTFLVSGCAETKTNQCREIISIANGTVKEAKQLTNDRKSTDLEATLLAADTMELAAEEMASLEITDEQLQAYQKEFAIMYRETATATRSFVRAYENKDKTNLKQAQKAIKEATAPEEELVTKINQYCLE
;
A
#
# COMPACT_ATOMS: atom_id res chain seq x y z
N MET A 1 20.23 -77.41 -18.72
CA MET A 1 19.18 -76.50 -19.24
C MET A 1 19.67 -75.08 -18.97
N ILE A 2 20.16 -74.40 -20.02
CA ILE A 2 20.70 -73.03 -19.96
C ILE A 2 19.67 -72.09 -20.59
N ARG A 3 19.30 -71.00 -19.90
CA ARG A 3 18.94 -69.70 -20.49
C ARG A 3 18.68 -68.66 -19.38
N GLU A 4 19.63 -67.77 -19.15
CA GLU A 4 19.66 -66.33 -19.55
C GLU A 4 18.96 -65.41 -18.53
N LEU A 5 19.73 -64.60 -17.79
CA LEU A 5 19.93 -63.14 -17.97
C LEU A 5 18.67 -62.32 -17.60
N LYS A 6 18.69 -61.27 -16.78
CA LYS A 6 19.62 -60.13 -16.73
C LYS A 6 19.25 -59.28 -15.50
N GLY A 7 20.24 -58.64 -14.88
CA GLY A 7 20.05 -57.78 -13.71
C GLY A 7 19.04 -56.65 -13.95
N ALA A 8 18.16 -56.44 -12.97
CA ALA A 8 17.36 -55.24 -12.87
C ALA A 8 18.19 -54.19 -12.13
N LEU A 9 18.96 -53.41 -12.90
CA LEU A 9 19.51 -52.15 -12.43
C LEU A 9 18.32 -51.20 -12.24
N SER A 10 17.83 -51.06 -11.00
CA SER A 10 16.78 -50.09 -10.67
C SER A 10 17.34 -48.69 -10.89
N LEU A 11 17.01 -48.11 -12.04
CA LEU A 11 17.23 -46.72 -12.37
C LEU A 11 16.21 -45.89 -11.58
N THR A 12 16.53 -45.50 -10.35
CA THR A 12 15.77 -44.47 -9.63
C THR A 12 16.00 -43.14 -10.33
N VAL A 13 15.11 -42.79 -11.26
CA VAL A 13 14.97 -41.44 -11.79
C VAL A 13 14.38 -40.61 -10.65
N THR A 14 15.23 -39.94 -9.88
CA THR A 14 14.80 -38.85 -8.99
C THR A 14 14.29 -37.73 -9.87
N LEU A 15 12.98 -37.67 -10.03
CA LEU A 15 12.26 -36.56 -10.63
C LEU A 15 12.41 -35.37 -9.68
N THR A 16 13.45 -34.57 -9.85
CA THR A 16 13.55 -33.25 -9.22
C THR A 16 12.43 -32.41 -9.81
N PHE A 17 11.30 -32.36 -9.11
CA PHE A 17 10.32 -31.31 -9.29
C PHE A 17 11.05 -29.98 -9.06
N LEU A 18 11.39 -29.29 -10.15
CA LEU A 18 11.68 -27.87 -10.12
C LEU A 18 10.38 -27.21 -9.64
N VAL A 19 10.27 -27.03 -8.34
CA VAL A 19 9.29 -26.11 -7.75
C VAL A 19 9.77 -24.73 -8.18
N SER A 20 9.44 -24.32 -9.41
CA SER A 20 9.37 -22.90 -9.74
C SER A 20 8.19 -22.37 -8.93
N GLY A 21 8.42 -22.14 -7.63
CA GLY A 21 7.52 -21.31 -6.86
C GLY A 21 7.37 -20.02 -7.64
N CYS A 22 6.14 -19.61 -7.89
CA CYS A 22 5.83 -18.29 -8.41
C CYS A 22 6.41 -17.28 -7.41
N ALA A 23 7.68 -16.91 -7.57
CA ALA A 23 8.25 -15.82 -6.80
C ALA A 23 7.49 -14.57 -7.24
N GLU A 24 6.93 -13.83 -6.28
CA GLU A 24 6.20 -12.60 -6.55
C GLU A 24 7.12 -11.67 -7.34
N THR A 25 6.74 -11.34 -8.57
CA THR A 25 7.61 -10.53 -9.43
C THR A 25 7.58 -9.08 -8.97
N LYS A 26 8.69 -8.35 -9.14
CA LYS A 26 8.73 -6.89 -8.93
C LYS A 26 7.52 -6.19 -9.54
N THR A 27 7.13 -6.58 -10.75
CA THR A 27 5.97 -6.03 -11.47
C THR A 27 4.64 -6.26 -10.75
N ASN A 28 4.45 -7.42 -10.13
CA ASN A 28 3.23 -7.68 -9.36
C ASN A 28 3.21 -6.86 -8.07
N GLN A 29 4.32 -6.82 -7.33
CA GLN A 29 4.44 -6.02 -6.09
C GLN A 29 4.21 -4.52 -6.37
N CYS A 30 4.75 -4.01 -7.49
CA CYS A 30 4.46 -2.67 -8.00
C CYS A 30 2.96 -2.44 -8.20
N ARG A 31 2.27 -3.39 -8.84
CA ARG A 31 0.84 -3.29 -9.14
C ARG A 31 0.02 -3.23 -7.85
N GLU A 32 0.35 -4.01 -6.83
CA GLU A 32 -0.36 -4.02 -5.55
C GLU A 32 -0.28 -2.64 -4.87
N ILE A 33 0.93 -2.10 -4.69
CA ILE A 33 1.14 -0.78 -4.07
C ILE A 33 0.40 0.31 -4.86
N ILE A 34 0.58 0.34 -6.19
CA ILE A 34 -0.04 1.35 -7.05
C ILE A 34 -1.58 1.23 -7.04
N SER A 35 -2.11 0.00 -6.95
CA SER A 35 -3.55 -0.23 -6.88
C SER A 35 -4.16 0.33 -5.61
N ILE A 36 -3.55 0.07 -4.44
CA ILE A 36 -3.99 0.64 -3.17
C ILE A 36 -3.90 2.17 -3.23
N ALA A 37 -2.78 2.71 -3.70
CA ALA A 37 -2.58 4.15 -3.72
C ALA A 37 -3.61 4.88 -4.59
N ASN A 38 -3.85 4.38 -5.81
CA ASN A 38 -4.85 4.94 -6.72
C ASN A 38 -6.29 4.76 -6.20
N GLY A 39 -6.59 3.60 -5.61
CA GLY A 39 -7.90 3.31 -5.01
C GLY A 39 -8.22 4.29 -3.89
N THR A 40 -7.27 4.47 -2.97
CA THR A 40 -7.37 5.37 -1.81
C THR A 40 -7.67 6.80 -2.24
N VAL A 41 -6.88 7.35 -3.17
CA VAL A 41 -7.06 8.72 -3.66
C VAL A 41 -8.42 8.88 -4.35
N LYS A 42 -8.84 7.89 -5.15
CA LYS A 42 -10.13 7.93 -5.84
C LYS A 42 -11.30 7.94 -4.84
N GLU A 43 -11.27 7.05 -3.86
CA GLU A 43 -12.35 6.92 -2.86
C GLU A 43 -12.42 8.16 -1.96
N ALA A 44 -11.29 8.63 -1.43
CA ALA A 44 -11.24 9.84 -0.60
C ALA A 44 -11.77 11.08 -1.36
N LYS A 45 -11.47 11.20 -2.65
CA LYS A 45 -12.00 12.26 -3.52
C LYS A 45 -13.50 12.15 -3.74
N GLN A 46 -14.02 10.94 -3.94
CA GLN A 46 -15.45 10.69 -4.10
C GLN A 46 -16.24 11.05 -2.83
N LEU A 47 -15.71 10.71 -1.66
CA LEU A 47 -16.31 11.07 -0.37
C LEU A 47 -16.34 12.59 -0.16
N THR A 48 -15.27 13.29 -0.52
CA THR A 48 -15.11 14.72 -0.25
C THR A 48 -15.54 15.65 -1.39
N ASN A 49 -16.10 15.10 -2.48
CA ASN A 49 -16.48 15.81 -3.71
C ASN A 49 -15.36 16.69 -4.28
N ASP A 50 -14.13 16.19 -4.33
CA ASP A 50 -12.96 16.86 -4.93
C ASP A 50 -12.54 18.23 -4.36
N ARG A 51 -13.20 18.76 -3.29
CA ARG A 51 -12.71 19.75 -2.30
C ARG A 51 -13.83 20.41 -1.47
N LYS A 52 -13.48 20.76 -0.21
CA LYS A 52 -14.22 21.64 0.72
C LYS A 52 -15.60 21.13 1.13
N SER A 53 -15.70 19.84 1.43
CA SER A 53 -16.88 19.43 2.19
C SER A 53 -16.85 20.11 3.56
N THR A 54 -17.86 20.91 3.87
CA THR A 54 -18.18 21.27 5.27
C THR A 54 -18.86 20.10 5.98
N ASP A 55 -19.12 19.01 5.25
CA ASP A 55 -19.57 17.76 5.82
C ASP A 55 -18.42 17.08 6.57
N LEU A 56 -18.53 17.14 7.89
CA LEU A 56 -17.57 16.53 8.80
C LEU A 56 -17.66 15.01 8.76
N GLU A 57 -18.83 14.44 8.46
CA GLU A 57 -19.02 12.99 8.34
C GLU A 57 -18.26 12.47 7.12
N ALA A 58 -18.42 13.11 5.96
CA ALA A 58 -17.65 12.79 4.76
C ALA A 58 -16.13 12.95 4.98
N THR A 59 -15.73 13.95 5.77
CA THR A 59 -14.32 14.18 6.12
C THR A 59 -13.76 13.07 7.02
N LEU A 60 -14.57 12.56 7.97
CA LEU A 60 -14.21 11.42 8.81
C LEU A 60 -14.11 10.13 8.00
N LEU A 61 -15.07 9.87 7.10
CA LEU A 61 -15.02 8.72 6.21
C LEU A 61 -13.75 8.73 5.35
N ALA A 62 -13.35 9.89 4.82
CA ALA A 62 -12.10 10.00 4.08
C ALA A 62 -10.86 9.68 4.95
N ALA A 63 -10.87 10.06 6.24
CA ALA A 63 -9.81 9.68 7.17
C ALA A 63 -9.81 8.17 7.46
N ASP A 64 -10.98 7.53 7.51
CA ASP A 64 -11.10 6.09 7.70
C ASP A 64 -10.62 5.32 6.46
N THR A 65 -10.94 5.78 5.24
CA THR A 65 -10.37 5.25 3.99
C THR A 65 -8.84 5.33 4.00
N MET A 66 -8.25 6.44 4.48
CA MET A 66 -6.79 6.57 4.58
C MET A 66 -6.20 5.63 5.64
N GLU A 67 -6.83 5.48 6.80
CA GLU A 67 -6.34 4.53 7.82
C GLU A 67 -6.37 3.09 7.28
N LEU A 68 -7.47 2.70 6.63
CA LEU A 68 -7.58 1.38 6.00
C LEU A 68 -6.48 1.18 4.96
N ALA A 69 -6.25 2.17 4.10
CA ALA A 69 -5.16 2.11 3.13
C ALA A 69 -3.78 1.99 3.79
N ALA A 70 -3.56 2.64 4.95
CA ALA A 70 -2.32 2.48 5.70
C ALA A 70 -2.13 1.05 6.22
N GLU A 71 -3.21 0.43 6.71
CA GLU A 71 -3.22 -0.97 7.17
C GLU A 71 -3.02 -1.95 6.02
N GLU A 72 -3.76 -1.79 4.92
CA GLU A 72 -3.62 -2.60 3.71
C GLU A 72 -2.20 -2.49 3.15
N MET A 73 -1.68 -1.27 3.02
CA MET A 73 -0.33 -1.02 2.55
C MET A 73 0.68 -1.70 3.47
N ALA A 74 0.57 -1.58 4.79
CA ALA A 74 1.49 -2.22 5.74
C ALA A 74 1.39 -3.75 5.76
N SER A 75 0.28 -4.32 5.28
CA SER A 75 0.04 -5.77 5.26
C SER A 75 0.57 -6.47 4.00
N LEU A 76 0.92 -5.73 2.94
CA LEU A 76 1.45 -6.34 1.72
C LEU A 76 2.76 -7.11 2.00
N GLU A 77 2.86 -8.31 1.45
CA GLU A 77 4.07 -9.13 1.52
C GLU A 77 5.05 -8.74 0.40
N ILE A 78 5.67 -7.57 0.56
CA ILE A 78 6.66 -7.05 -0.39
C ILE A 78 8.03 -7.65 -0.07
N THR A 79 8.70 -8.23 -1.06
CA THR A 79 10.04 -8.82 -0.92
C THR A 79 11.12 -7.94 -1.54
N ASP A 80 10.76 -7.06 -2.47
CA ASP A 80 11.69 -6.11 -3.08
C ASP A 80 12.01 -4.98 -2.10
N GLU A 81 13.29 -4.77 -1.78
CA GLU A 81 13.73 -3.84 -0.74
C GLU A 81 13.33 -2.38 -1.02
N GLN A 82 13.35 -1.96 -2.30
CA GLN A 82 12.97 -0.60 -2.67
C GLN A 82 11.46 -0.41 -2.59
N LEU A 83 10.68 -1.43 -2.98
CA LEU A 83 9.23 -1.41 -2.83
C LEU A 83 8.79 -1.46 -1.36
N GLN A 84 9.51 -2.17 -0.48
CA GLN A 84 9.24 -2.15 0.97
C GLN A 84 9.39 -0.73 1.54
N ALA A 85 10.40 0.02 1.07
CA ALA A 85 10.57 1.42 1.46
C ALA A 85 9.38 2.27 1.02
N TYR A 86 8.94 2.16 -0.24
CA TYR A 86 7.78 2.91 -0.74
C TYR A 86 6.48 2.52 -0.04
N GLN A 87 6.24 1.22 0.16
CA GLN A 87 5.11 0.69 0.93
C GLN A 87 5.05 1.33 2.33
N LYS A 88 6.17 1.36 3.04
CA LYS A 88 6.27 1.99 4.37
C LYS A 88 6.00 3.48 4.32
N GLU A 89 6.57 4.20 3.35
CA GLU A 89 6.37 5.64 3.18
C GLU A 89 4.89 5.97 2.91
N PHE A 90 4.21 5.21 2.05
CA PHE A 90 2.77 5.36 1.81
C PHE A 90 1.94 5.07 3.07
N ALA A 91 2.25 3.98 3.78
CA ALA A 91 1.52 3.61 4.99
C ALA A 91 1.63 4.70 6.07
N ILE A 92 2.82 5.28 6.25
CA ILE A 92 3.05 6.40 7.17
C ILE A 92 2.24 7.63 6.72
N MET A 93 2.36 8.02 5.45
CA MET A 93 1.68 9.18 4.88
C MET A 93 0.16 9.10 5.08
N TYR A 94 -0.44 7.95 4.81
CA TYR A 94 -1.88 7.73 4.99
C TYR A 94 -2.29 7.79 6.45
N ARG A 95 -1.56 7.14 7.37
CA ARG A 95 -1.87 7.18 8.80
C ARG A 95 -1.75 8.58 9.39
N GLU A 96 -0.71 9.32 8.99
CA GLU A 96 -0.52 10.71 9.44
C GLU A 96 -1.64 11.61 8.91
N THR A 97 -2.04 11.44 7.66
CA THR A 97 -3.13 12.22 7.07
C THR A 97 -4.48 11.89 7.71
N ALA A 98 -4.77 10.60 7.97
CA ALA A 98 -5.95 10.17 8.71
C ALA A 98 -6.02 10.80 10.11
N THR A 99 -4.90 10.74 10.85
CA THR A 99 -4.78 11.30 12.20
C THR A 99 -4.97 12.82 12.20
N ALA A 100 -4.33 13.53 11.27
CA ALA A 100 -4.44 14.97 11.15
C ALA A 100 -5.86 15.40 10.74
N THR A 101 -6.53 14.62 9.88
CA THR A 101 -7.91 14.85 9.45
C THR A 101 -8.90 14.67 10.58
N ARG A 102 -8.78 13.62 11.40
CA ARG A 102 -9.61 13.44 12.61
C ARG A 102 -9.39 14.57 13.62
N SER A 103 -8.14 15.03 13.75
CA SER A 103 -7.81 16.19 14.60
C SER A 103 -8.44 17.48 14.08
N PHE A 104 -8.50 17.67 12.75
CA PHE A 104 -9.18 18.79 12.12
C PHE A 104 -10.68 18.78 12.44
N VAL A 105 -11.36 17.64 12.27
CA VAL A 105 -12.79 17.50 12.57
C VAL A 105 -13.08 17.83 14.03
N ARG A 106 -12.33 17.23 14.97
CA ARG A 106 -12.48 17.49 16.41
C ARG A 106 -12.27 18.97 16.75
N ALA A 107 -11.26 19.61 16.17
CA ALA A 107 -10.99 21.03 16.41
C ALA A 107 -12.09 21.92 15.83
N TYR A 108 -12.64 21.54 14.68
CA TYR A 108 -13.75 22.24 14.03
C TYR A 108 -15.02 22.19 14.90
N GLU A 109 -15.42 21.01 15.37
CA GLU A 109 -16.59 20.82 16.23
C GLU A 109 -16.48 21.62 17.55
N ASN A 110 -15.29 21.60 18.15
CA ASN A 110 -14.99 22.33 19.39
C ASN A 110 -14.78 23.83 19.18
N LYS A 111 -14.85 24.34 17.94
CA LYS A 111 -14.56 25.74 17.57
C LYS A 111 -13.17 26.20 18.03
N ASP A 112 -12.23 25.27 18.15
CA ASP A 112 -10.87 25.52 18.61
C ASP A 112 -10.01 25.99 17.44
N LYS A 113 -9.92 27.32 17.29
CA LYS A 113 -9.17 27.95 16.18
C LYS A 113 -7.68 27.63 16.20
N THR A 114 -7.10 27.36 17.36
CA THR A 114 -5.66 27.07 17.49
C THR A 114 -5.40 25.68 16.96
N ASN A 115 -6.13 24.68 17.47
CA ASN A 115 -5.98 23.30 17.02
C ASN A 115 -6.44 23.11 15.58
N LEU A 116 -7.41 23.89 15.09
CA LEU A 116 -7.82 23.85 13.69
C LEU A 116 -6.67 24.24 12.76
N LYS A 117 -5.93 25.32 13.08
CA LYS A 117 -4.75 25.74 12.30
C LYS A 117 -3.62 24.72 12.37
N GLN A 118 -3.41 24.10 13.53
CA GLN A 118 -2.39 23.06 13.70
C GLN A 118 -2.75 21.82 12.88
N ALA A 119 -4.00 21.37 12.92
CA ALA A 119 -4.46 20.23 12.14
C ALA A 119 -4.37 20.49 10.62
N GLN A 120 -4.72 21.70 10.15
CA GLN A 120 -4.54 22.09 8.75
C GLN A 120 -3.06 22.03 8.31
N LYS A 121 -2.15 22.49 9.17
CA LYS A 121 -0.72 22.41 8.93
C LYS A 121 -0.27 20.94 8.87
N ALA A 122 -0.71 20.13 9.83
CA ALA A 122 -0.38 18.71 9.90
C ALA A 122 -0.89 17.93 8.67
N ILE A 123 -2.10 18.21 8.17
CA ILE A 123 -2.60 17.62 6.91
C ILE A 123 -1.65 17.98 5.76
N LYS A 124 -1.28 19.26 5.61
CA LYS A 124 -0.38 19.70 4.54
C LYS A 124 0.99 19.02 4.62
N GLU A 125 1.54 18.90 5.82
CA GLU A 125 2.84 18.25 6.05
C GLU A 125 2.76 16.75 5.76
N ALA A 126 1.71 16.08 6.24
CA ALA A 126 1.48 14.66 6.01
C ALA A 126 1.29 14.31 4.53
N THR A 127 0.65 15.18 3.73
CA THR A 127 0.45 14.94 2.29
C THR A 127 1.61 15.43 1.41
N ALA A 128 2.57 16.18 1.97
CA ALA A 128 3.68 16.76 1.19
C ALA A 128 4.52 15.73 0.40
N PRO A 129 4.77 14.51 0.90
CA PRO A 129 5.56 13.51 0.18
C PRO A 129 4.85 12.87 -1.03
N GLU A 130 3.53 13.05 -1.19
CA GLU A 130 2.71 12.27 -2.13
C GLU A 130 3.24 12.33 -3.57
N GLU A 131 3.52 13.53 -4.10
CA GLU A 131 3.97 13.71 -5.48
C GLU A 131 5.33 13.04 -5.74
N GLU A 132 6.26 13.20 -4.80
CA GLU A 132 7.59 12.61 -4.89
C GLU A 132 7.52 11.07 -4.82
N LEU A 133 6.71 10.55 -3.90
CA LEU A 133 6.54 9.12 -3.68
C LEU A 133 5.88 8.45 -4.90
N VAL A 134 4.83 9.06 -5.45
CA VAL A 134 4.18 8.60 -6.69
C VAL A 134 5.15 8.63 -7.87
N THR A 135 5.98 9.66 -7.97
CA THR A 135 6.99 9.76 -9.05
C THR A 135 8.03 8.65 -8.94
N LYS A 136 8.60 8.46 -7.74
CA LYS A 136 9.63 7.46 -7.46
C LYS A 136 9.15 6.03 -7.73
N ILE A 137 7.96 5.67 -7.24
CA ILE A 137 7.43 4.31 -7.47
C ILE A 137 7.12 4.08 -8.95
N ASN A 138 6.52 5.04 -9.64
CA ASN A 138 6.21 4.88 -11.07
C ASN A 138 7.48 4.73 -11.90
N GLN A 139 8.51 5.52 -11.63
CA GLN A 139 9.81 5.36 -12.31
C GLN A 139 10.40 3.98 -12.03
N TYR A 140 10.47 3.58 -10.75
CA TYR A 140 11.06 2.31 -10.36
C TYR A 140 10.32 1.11 -10.96
N CYS A 141 8.99 1.18 -11.07
CA CYS A 141 8.16 0.11 -11.62
C CYS A 141 8.17 0.00 -13.16
N LEU A 142 8.74 0.98 -13.86
CA LEU A 142 8.93 0.96 -15.31
C LEU A 142 10.31 0.43 -15.74
N GLU A 143 11.29 0.43 -14.83
CA GLU A 143 12.63 -0.15 -15.00
C GLU A 143 12.61 -1.68 -14.94
#